data_AF-A0A497AJ47-F1
#
_entry.id   AF-A0A497AJ47-F1
#
_cell.length_a   1.000
_cell.length_b   1.000
_cell.length_c   1.000
_cell.angle_alpha   90.00
_cell.angle_beta   90.00
_cell.angle_gamma   90.00
#
_symmetry.space_group_name_H-M   'P 1'
#
loop_
_entity.id
_entity.type
_entity.pdbx_description
1 polymer ?
#
loop_
_entity_poly.entity_id
_entity_poly.type
_entity_poly.pdbx_seq_one_letter_code
_entity_poly.pdbx_strand_id
1 'polypeptide(L)'
;MPEKSKKLLILFLLIFLFSGCTVRLIYNHLDWIIPWYVSDYIDLNDDQDNLLDKKLFAQLKWHRVTQLTSYSKFLRQLKINLNNGLTYEDLDRCHNKMREFWQDLVAH
;
A
#
# COMPACT_ATOMS: atom_id res chain seq x y z
N MET A 1 25.13 -0.87 -33.87
CA MET A 1 24.77 -1.06 -32.43
C MET A 1 23.46 -1.86 -32.20
N PRO A 2 23.15 -2.95 -32.93
CA PRO A 2 21.89 -3.69 -32.76
C PRO A 2 21.83 -4.55 -31.48
N GLU A 3 22.98 -4.92 -30.91
CA GLU A 3 23.04 -5.72 -29.67
C GLU A 3 22.63 -4.93 -28.43
N LYS A 4 22.94 -3.62 -28.38
CA LYS A 4 22.55 -2.76 -27.25
C LYS A 4 21.04 -2.48 -27.25
N SER A 5 20.42 -2.30 -28.42
CA SER A 5 18.98 -2.08 -28.54
C SER A 5 18.17 -3.32 -28.19
N LYS A 6 18.62 -4.53 -28.57
CA LYS A 6 18.01 -5.79 -28.12
C LYS A 6 18.08 -5.97 -26.60
N LYS A 7 19.24 -5.68 -25.98
CA LYS A 7 19.40 -5.73 -24.51
C LYS A 7 18.48 -4.74 -23.79
N LEU A 8 18.34 -3.53 -24.33
CA LEU A 8 17.40 -2.52 -23.78
C LEU A 8 15.94 -2.96 -23.91
N LEU A 9 15.54 -3.55 -25.04
CA LEU A 9 14.20 -4.10 -25.23
C LEU A 9 13.89 -5.23 -24.25
N ILE A 10 14.84 -6.15 -24.05
CA ILE A 10 14.71 -7.24 -23.08
C ILE A 10 14.58 -6.68 -21.66
N LEU A 11 15.38 -5.68 -21.29
CA LEU A 11 15.29 -5.02 -19.99
C LEU A 11 13.93 -4.36 -19.78
N PHE A 12 13.42 -3.64 -20.79
CA PHE A 12 12.12 -3.00 -20.72
C PHE A 12 10.98 -4.01 -20.55
N LEU A 13 11.06 -5.12 -21.29
CA LEU A 13 10.12 -6.23 -21.18
C LEU A 13 10.15 -6.85 -19.77
N LEU A 14 11.34 -7.06 -19.20
CA LEU A 14 11.49 -7.57 -17.84
C LEU A 14 10.86 -6.61 -16.82
N ILE A 15 11.17 -5.30 -16.89
CA ILE A 15 10.59 -4.30 -15.98
C ILE A 15 9.05 -4.30 -16.07
N PHE A 16 8.51 -4.38 -17.29
CA PHE A 16 7.07 -4.43 -17.50
C PHE A 16 6.44 -5.70 -16.89
N LEU A 17 7.09 -6.85 -17.05
CA LEU A 17 6.65 -8.12 -16.47
C LEU A 17 6.69 -8.09 -14.92
N PHE A 18 7.65 -7.40 -14.32
CA PHE A 18 7.76 -7.28 -12.86
C PHE A 18 6.81 -6.25 -12.24
N SER A 19 6.28 -5.29 -13.02
CA SER A 19 5.43 -4.21 -12.52
C SER A 19 4.15 -4.69 -11.80
N GLY A 20 3.60 -5.85 -12.18
CA GLY A 20 2.40 -6.42 -11.56
C GLY A 20 2.61 -6.99 -10.15
N CYS A 21 3.84 -7.33 -9.79
CA CYS A 21 4.17 -7.96 -8.50
C CYS A 21 4.69 -6.95 -7.47
N THR A 22 5.02 -5.73 -7.90
CA THR A 22 5.70 -4.71 -7.07
C THR A 22 4.93 -4.39 -5.80
N VAL A 23 3.61 -4.22 -5.87
CA VAL A 23 2.78 -3.89 -4.70
C VAL A 23 2.84 -4.98 -3.63
N ARG A 24 2.72 -6.25 -4.04
CA ARG A 24 2.77 -7.39 -3.12
C ARG A 24 4.16 -7.54 -2.49
N LEU A 25 5.20 -7.32 -3.29
CA LEU A 25 6.59 -7.40 -2.82
C LEU A 25 6.86 -6.31 -1.80
N ILE A 26 6.65 -5.03 -2.15
CA ILE A 26 6.90 -3.90 -1.25
C ILE A 26 6.08 -4.06 0.04
N TYR A 27 4.80 -4.42 -0.05
CA TYR A 27 3.96 -4.57 1.13
C TYR A 27 4.46 -5.65 2.11
N ASN A 28 5.04 -6.74 1.58
CA ASN A 28 5.59 -7.80 2.42
C ASN A 28 6.88 -7.40 3.15
N HIS A 29 7.54 -6.34 2.72
CA HIS A 29 8.78 -5.82 3.30
C HIS A 29 8.58 -4.49 4.05
N LEU A 30 7.34 -4.05 4.26
CA LEU A 30 7.05 -2.79 4.96
C LEU A 30 7.51 -2.79 6.42
N ASP A 31 7.58 -3.96 7.04
CA ASP A 31 8.12 -4.17 8.37
C ASP A 31 9.58 -3.71 8.50
N TRP A 32 10.37 -3.81 7.42
CA TRP A 32 11.74 -3.31 7.38
C TRP A 32 11.86 -1.92 6.73
N ILE A 33 11.06 -1.63 5.69
CA ILE A 33 11.12 -0.35 4.97
C ILE A 33 10.71 0.82 5.88
N ILE A 34 9.68 0.64 6.72
CA ILE A 34 9.17 1.72 7.56
C ILE A 34 10.18 2.11 8.64
N PRO A 35 10.76 1.19 9.46
CA PRO A 35 11.78 1.57 10.43
C PRO A 35 12.99 2.23 9.77
N TRP A 36 13.46 1.70 8.64
CA TRP A 36 14.53 2.30 7.86
C TRP A 36 14.20 3.75 7.45
N TYR A 37 13.00 3.98 6.91
CA TYR A 37 12.56 5.32 6.54
C TYR A 37 12.40 6.25 7.74
N VAL A 38 11.91 5.75 8.88
CA VAL A 38 11.73 6.54 10.12
C VAL A 38 13.08 6.95 10.71
N SER A 39 14.09 6.09 10.62
CA SER A 39 15.43 6.35 11.16
C SER A 39 16.13 7.56 10.52
N ASP A 40 15.73 7.94 9.30
CA ASP A 40 16.22 9.16 8.63
C ASP A 40 15.68 10.45 9.25
N TYR A 41 14.60 10.38 10.05
CA TYR A 41 13.94 11.54 10.66
C TYR A 41 14.10 11.61 12.18
N ILE A 42 14.19 10.46 12.84
CA ILE A 42 14.18 10.36 14.31
C ILE A 42 15.23 9.33 14.73
N ASP A 43 16.10 9.71 15.67
CA ASP A 43 17.06 8.80 16.28
C ASP A 43 16.38 8.03 17.44
N LEU A 44 16.15 6.73 17.23
CA LEU A 44 15.52 5.84 18.20
C LEU A 44 16.60 5.04 18.94
N ASN A 45 16.47 4.92 20.26
CA ASN A 45 17.31 3.98 21.01
C ASN A 45 16.83 2.52 20.83
N ASP A 46 17.65 1.56 21.26
CA ASP A 46 17.38 0.13 21.11
C ASP A 46 16.01 -0.30 21.65
N ASP A 47 15.54 0.27 22.77
CA ASP A 47 14.25 -0.08 23.36
C ASP A 47 13.08 0.45 22.52
N GLN A 48 13.22 1.67 21.98
CA GLN A 48 12.23 2.31 21.12
C GLN A 48 12.11 1.61 19.76
N ASP A 49 13.24 1.20 19.18
CA ASP A 49 13.29 0.48 17.91
C ASP A 49 12.61 -0.90 18.04
N ASN A 50 12.96 -1.66 19.08
CA ASN A 50 12.31 -2.94 19.38
C ASN A 50 10.80 -2.79 19.64
N LEU A 51 10.35 -1.68 20.23
CA LEU A 51 8.93 -1.39 20.43
C LEU A 51 8.24 -1.06 19.11
N LEU A 52 8.88 -0.26 18.25
CA LEU A 52 8.40 0.08 16.91
C LEU A 52 8.18 -1.17 16.08
N ASP A 53 9.18 -2.05 16.00
CA ASP A 53 9.11 -3.30 15.22
C ASP A 53 7.94 -4.18 15.65
N LYS A 54 7.79 -4.40 16.95
CA LYS A 54 6.69 -5.24 17.49
C LYS A 54 5.32 -4.66 17.17
N LYS A 55 5.15 -3.35 17.38
CA LYS A 55 3.87 -2.66 17.08
C LYS A 55 3.59 -2.68 15.58
N LEU A 56 4.60 -2.38 14.77
CA LEU A 56 4.48 -2.32 13.33
C LEU A 56 4.14 -3.69 12.73
N PHE A 57 4.78 -4.77 13.20
CA PHE A 57 4.47 -6.12 12.76
C PHE A 57 3.00 -6.47 13.03
N ALA A 58 2.50 -6.18 14.23
CA ALA A 58 1.10 -6.42 14.60
C ALA A 58 0.15 -5.57 13.73
N GLN A 59 0.48 -4.29 13.54
CA GLN A 59 -0.32 -3.36 12.74
C GLN A 59 -0.41 -3.77 11.26
N LEU A 60 0.72 -4.08 10.64
CA LEU A 60 0.79 -4.50 9.24
C LEU A 60 0.05 -5.82 9.02
N LYS A 61 0.12 -6.74 9.99
CA LYS A 61 -0.64 -7.99 9.96
C LYS A 61 -2.13 -7.70 9.99
N TRP A 62 -2.61 -6.95 10.98
CA TRP A 62 -4.03 -6.57 11.09
C TRP A 62 -4.52 -5.86 9.82
N HIS A 63 -3.80 -4.84 9.35
CA HIS A 63 -4.14 -4.07 8.15
C HIS A 63 -4.23 -4.96 6.90
N ARG A 64 -3.34 -5.95 6.77
CA ARG A 64 -3.34 -6.89 5.64
C ARG A 64 -4.57 -7.78 5.61
N VAL A 65 -4.95 -8.38 6.73
CA VAL A 65 -6.10 -9.31 6.78
C VAL A 65 -7.45 -8.59 6.82
N THR A 66 -7.51 -7.37 7.37
CA THR A 66 -8.78 -6.64 7.54
C THR A 66 -8.93 -5.52 6.50
N GLN A 67 -8.20 -4.42 6.70
CA GLN A 67 -8.35 -3.17 5.97
C GLN A 67 -8.09 -3.32 4.47
N LEU A 68 -6.99 -3.95 4.03
CA LEU A 68 -6.72 -4.14 2.60
C LEU A 68 -7.82 -4.90 1.86
N THR A 69 -8.43 -5.88 2.54
CA THR A 69 -9.55 -6.65 1.97
C THR A 69 -10.79 -5.77 1.85
N SER A 70 -11.08 -4.96 2.88
CA SER A 70 -12.17 -3.97 2.87
C SER A 70 -11.96 -2.91 1.79
N TYR A 71 -10.75 -2.39 1.63
CA TYR A 71 -10.40 -1.41 0.60
C TYR A 71 -10.60 -2.00 -0.79
N SER A 72 -10.16 -3.24 -1.02
CA SER A 72 -10.34 -3.92 -2.31
C SER A 72 -11.81 -4.06 -2.68
N LYS A 73 -12.66 -4.47 -1.72
CA LYS A 73 -14.12 -4.57 -1.94
C LYS A 73 -14.72 -3.20 -2.23
N PHE A 74 -14.37 -2.18 -1.45
CA PHE A 74 -14.84 -0.82 -1.64
C PHE A 74 -14.46 -0.25 -3.01
N LEU A 75 -13.19 -0.38 -3.42
CA LEU A 75 -12.71 0.13 -4.70
C LEU A 75 -13.35 -0.59 -5.89
N ARG A 76 -13.64 -1.90 -5.77
CA ARG A 76 -14.40 -2.64 -6.79
C ARG A 76 -15.82 -2.11 -6.92
N GLN A 77 -16.49 -1.84 -5.79
CA GLN A 77 -17.83 -1.25 -5.81
C GLN A 77 -17.81 0.17 -6.38
N LEU A 78 -16.84 0.99 -5.99
CA LEU A 78 -16.67 2.34 -6.49
C LEU A 78 -16.47 2.34 -8.01
N LYS A 79 -15.69 1.40 -8.55
CA LYS A 79 -15.51 1.22 -10.00
C LYS A 79 -16.83 0.94 -10.72
N ILE A 80 -17.70 0.09 -10.15
CA ILE A 80 -19.02 -0.20 -10.71
C ILE A 80 -19.88 1.07 -10.71
N ASN A 81 -19.90 1.80 -9.60
CA ASN A 81 -20.68 3.03 -9.46
C ASN A 81 -20.20 4.10 -10.45
N LEU A 82 -18.88 4.27 -10.61
CA LEU A 82 -18.28 5.18 -11.58
C LEU A 82 -18.76 4.91 -13.01
N ASN A 83 -18.87 3.64 -13.40
CA ASN A 83 -19.33 3.27 -14.74
C ASN A 83 -20.84 3.53 -14.97
N ASN A 84 -21.63 3.61 -13.90
CA ASN A 84 -23.07 3.86 -13.95
C ASN A 84 -23.44 5.34 -13.76
N GLY A 85 -22.44 6.21 -13.56
CA GLY A 85 -22.62 7.61 -13.19
C GLY A 85 -22.59 7.81 -11.67
N LEU A 86 -21.93 8.89 -11.22
CA LEU A 86 -21.86 9.27 -9.81
C LEU A 86 -22.82 10.41 -9.50
N THR A 87 -23.59 10.25 -8.42
CA THR A 87 -24.31 11.36 -7.78
C THR A 87 -23.41 12.05 -6.74
N TYR A 88 -23.82 13.23 -6.27
CA TYR A 88 -23.14 13.91 -5.16
C TYR A 88 -23.17 13.08 -3.87
N GLU A 89 -24.28 12.39 -3.61
CA GLU A 89 -24.46 11.50 -2.47
C GLU A 89 -23.49 10.31 -2.51
N ASP A 90 -23.19 9.79 -3.71
CA ASP A 90 -22.18 8.74 -3.88
C ASP A 90 -20.77 9.23 -3.56
N LEU A 91 -20.46 10.48 -3.90
CA LEU A 91 -19.18 11.11 -3.59
C LEU A 91 -19.01 11.32 -2.08
N ASP A 92 -20.05 11.83 -1.41
CA ASP A 92 -20.02 12.02 0.05
C ASP A 92 -19.89 10.68 0.78
N ARG A 93 -20.62 9.65 0.33
CA ARG A 93 -20.47 8.29 0.86
C ARG A 93 -19.06 7.74 0.65
N CYS A 94 -18.44 8.00 -0.50
CA CYS A 94 -17.05 7.62 -0.77
C CYS A 94 -16.09 8.30 0.21
N HIS A 95 -16.23 9.61 0.40
CA HIS A 95 -15.43 10.40 1.34
C HIS A 95 -15.57 9.91 2.78
N ASN A 96 -16.79 9.69 3.25
CA ASN A 96 -17.07 9.18 4.59
C ASN A 96 -16.47 7.78 4.79
N LYS A 97 -16.56 6.90 3.78
CA LYS A 97 -15.95 5.57 3.86
C LYS A 97 -14.42 5.62 3.95
N MET A 98 -13.77 6.51 3.19
CA MET A 98 -12.33 6.72 3.29
C MET A 98 -11.93 7.28 4.66
N ARG A 99 -12.75 8.15 5.25
CA ARG A 99 -12.54 8.67 6.61
C ARG A 99 -12.63 7.57 7.67
N GLU A 100 -13.62 6.69 7.59
CA GLU A 100 -13.74 5.53 8.49
C GLU A 100 -12.49 4.65 8.44
N PHE A 101 -12.01 4.33 7.24
CA PHE A 101 -10.79 3.55 7.05
C PHE A 101 -9.55 4.21 7.69
N TRP A 102 -9.43 5.54 7.58
CA TRP A 102 -8.37 6.28 8.23
C TRP A 102 -8.48 6.22 9.77
N GLN A 103 -9.68 6.40 10.30
CA GLN A 103 -9.93 6.35 11.75
C GLN A 103 -9.60 4.98 12.32
N ASP A 104 -10.03 3.91 11.65
CA ASP A 104 -9.69 2.54 12.06
C ASP A 104 -8.18 2.30 12.06
N LEU A 105 -7.47 2.78 11.03
CA LEU A 105 -6.02 2.60 10.91
C LEU A 105 -5.24 3.31 12.04
N VAL A 106 -5.64 4.52 12.42
CA VAL A 106 -4.95 5.30 13.45
C VAL A 106 -5.33 4.86 14.86
N ALA A 107 -6.53 4.29 15.05
CA ALA A 107 -7.02 3.86 16.37
C ALA A 107 -6.48 2.49 16.82
N HIS A 108 -5.96 1.68 15.89
CA HIS A 108 -5.43 0.34 16.17
C HIS A 108 -3.94 0.40 16.57
#